data_AF-A0A060C050-F1
#
_entry.id   AF-A0A060C050-F1
#
_cell.length_a   1.000
_cell.length_b   1.000
_cell.length_c   1.000
_cell.angle_alpha   90.00
_cell.angle_beta   90.00
_cell.angle_gamma   90.00
#
_symmetry.space_group_name_H-M   'P 1'
#
loop_
_entity.id
_entity.type
_entity.pdbx_description
1 polymer ?
#
loop_
_entity_poly.entity_id
_entity_poly.type
_entity_poly.pdbx_seq_one_letter_code
_entity_poly.pdbx_strand_id
1 'polypeptide(L)'
;MTSIAKQWYINSFKYFRNMYKFFYYSRPEQIDKCFYKYYGLNKLLNLLIKEKPDLILLTFPTPVVSVLTEQFNLNIPIATVMTDYRLHKNWVTPHSNRYYVATKDLKNEIESIGVKSDAIKVTG
;
A
#
# COMPACT_ATOMS: atom_id res chain seq x y z
N MET A 1 -24.20 -15.99 -5.13
CA MET A 1 -22.95 -16.71 -4.75
C MET A 1 -23.23 -18.20 -4.77
N THR A 2 -22.49 -18.98 -5.56
CA THR A 2 -22.61 -20.45 -5.59
C THR A 2 -22.21 -21.04 -4.23
N SER A 3 -22.77 -22.20 -3.85
CA SER A 3 -22.49 -22.86 -2.56
C SER A 3 -20.98 -23.08 -2.34
N ILE A 4 -20.26 -23.34 -3.43
CA ILE A 4 -18.80 -23.50 -3.47
C ILE A 4 -18.10 -22.19 -3.06
N ALA A 5 -18.43 -21.04 -3.67
CA ALA A 5 -17.80 -19.77 -3.33
C ALA A 5 -18.00 -19.39 -1.85
N LYS A 6 -19.20 -19.65 -1.31
CA LYS A 6 -19.49 -19.46 0.12
C LYS A 6 -18.61 -20.37 0.99
N GLN A 7 -18.46 -21.64 0.62
CA GLN A 7 -17.63 -22.60 1.36
C GLN A 7 -16.15 -22.19 1.35
N TRP A 8 -15.61 -21.76 0.20
CA TRP A 8 -14.25 -21.26 0.09
C TRP A 8 -14.03 -19.99 0.92
N TYR A 9 -14.98 -19.05 0.87
CA TYR A 9 -14.94 -17.85 1.69
C TYR A 9 -14.90 -18.17 3.19
N ILE A 10 -15.78 -19.05 3.68
CA ILE A 10 -15.79 -19.45 5.10
C ILE A 10 -14.49 -20.19 5.47
N ASN A 11 -14.04 -21.12 4.62
CA ASN A 11 -12.80 -21.84 4.83
C ASN A 11 -11.57 -20.91 4.84
N SER A 12 -11.64 -19.77 4.15
CA SER A 12 -10.57 -18.78 4.17
C SER A 12 -10.28 -18.25 5.58
N PHE A 13 -11.32 -18.00 6.39
CA PHE A 13 -11.16 -17.59 7.79
C PHE A 13 -10.54 -18.68 8.68
N LYS A 14 -10.69 -19.95 8.30
CA LYS A 14 -10.16 -21.08 9.05
C LYS A 14 -8.70 -21.38 8.71
N TYR A 15 -8.37 -21.44 7.42
CA TYR A 15 -7.06 -21.88 6.96
C TYR A 15 -6.09 -20.73 6.64
N PHE A 16 -6.59 -19.57 6.24
CA PHE A 16 -5.76 -18.43 5.82
C PHE A 16 -5.62 -17.33 6.88
N ARG A 17 -6.10 -17.56 8.10
CA ARG A 17 -6.01 -16.59 9.21
C ARG A 17 -4.58 -16.18 9.54
N ASN A 18 -3.66 -17.16 9.59
CA ASN A 18 -2.24 -16.89 9.90
C ASN A 18 -1.56 -16.09 8.78
N MET A 19 -1.92 -16.38 7.52
CA MET A 19 -1.45 -15.62 6.37
C MET A 19 -1.95 -14.17 6.46
N TYR A 20 -3.26 -13.95 6.62
CA TYR A 20 -3.82 -12.60 6.75
C TYR A 20 -3.21 -11.84 7.94
N LYS A 21 -3.01 -12.50 9.09
CA LYS A 21 -2.34 -11.91 10.25
C LYS A 21 -0.92 -11.47 9.90
N PHE A 22 -0.16 -12.29 9.17
CA PHE A 22 1.18 -11.90 8.72
C PHE A 22 1.15 -10.70 7.79
N PHE A 23 0.18 -10.62 6.88
CA PHE A 23 0.01 -9.46 5.99
C PHE A 23 -0.36 -8.17 6.73
N TYR A 24 -1.28 -8.24 7.68
CA TYR A 24 -1.79 -7.07 8.40
C TYR A 24 -0.79 -6.55 9.46
N TYR A 25 -0.06 -7.44 10.13
CA TYR A 25 0.90 -7.10 11.18
C TYR A 25 2.37 -7.12 10.72
N SER A 26 2.63 -7.18 9.40
CA SER A 26 4.02 -7.18 8.93
C SER A 26 4.65 -5.81 9.17
N ARG A 27 5.74 -5.83 9.94
CA ARG A 27 6.44 -4.61 10.36
C ARG A 27 6.98 -3.84 9.14
N PRO A 28 6.91 -2.51 9.17
CA PRO A 28 7.37 -1.64 8.08
C PRO A 28 8.89 -1.71 7.83
N GLU A 29 9.69 -2.21 8.77
CA GLU A 29 11.16 -2.33 8.67
C GLU A 29 11.68 -3.31 7.58
N GLN A 30 10.79 -4.05 6.90
CA GLN A 30 11.15 -5.01 5.83
C GLN A 30 10.47 -4.69 4.50
N ILE A 31 10.55 -3.44 4.05
CA ILE A 31 9.94 -2.94 2.80
C ILE A 31 10.36 -3.81 1.60
N ASP A 32 11.65 -4.19 1.52
CA ASP A 32 12.21 -4.90 0.37
C ASP A 32 11.85 -6.39 0.25
N LYS A 33 11.24 -6.99 1.28
CA LYS A 33 10.92 -8.43 1.29
C LYS A 33 9.44 -8.67 1.02
N CYS A 34 8.92 -8.12 -0.07
CA CYS A 34 7.55 -8.39 -0.49
C CYS A 34 7.52 -9.31 -1.73
N PHE A 35 7.13 -10.58 -1.54
CA PHE A 35 7.17 -11.60 -2.60
C PHE A 35 6.30 -11.26 -3.82
N TYR A 36 5.32 -10.38 -3.67
CA TYR A 36 4.42 -9.93 -4.73
C TYR A 36 4.69 -8.47 -5.13
N LYS A 37 5.88 -7.91 -4.85
CA LYS A 37 6.28 -6.54 -5.21
C LYS A 37 6.01 -6.21 -6.69
N TYR A 38 6.20 -7.17 -7.60
CA TYR A 38 5.98 -7.00 -9.03
C TYR A 38 4.57 -7.35 -9.52
N TYR A 39 3.68 -7.79 -8.63
CA TYR A 39 2.35 -8.23 -9.01
C TYR A 39 1.54 -7.04 -9.57
N GLY A 40 1.09 -7.17 -10.81
CA GLY A 40 0.32 -6.13 -11.49
C GLY A 40 1.16 -5.03 -12.15
N LEU A 41 2.50 -5.11 -12.15
CA LEU A 41 3.37 -4.07 -12.73
C LEU A 41 3.04 -3.78 -14.20
N ASN A 42 2.96 -4.80 -15.05
CA ASN A 42 2.64 -4.62 -16.48
C ASN A 42 1.28 -3.94 -16.69
N LYS A 43 0.29 -4.29 -15.87
CA LYS A 43 -1.03 -3.68 -15.94
C LYS A 43 -0.97 -2.21 -15.53
N LEU A 44 -0.22 -1.89 -14.48
CA LEU A 44 -0.03 -0.53 -14.01
C LEU A 44 0.73 0.32 -15.05
N LEU A 45 1.82 -0.19 -15.64
CA LEU A 45 2.56 0.50 -16.71
C LEU A 45 1.67 0.80 -17.91
N ASN A 46 0.87 -0.18 -18.36
CA ASN A 46 -0.07 0.03 -19.46
C ASN A 46 -1.12 1.10 -19.14
N LEU A 47 -1.61 1.15 -17.90
CA LEU A 47 -2.53 2.19 -17.45
C LEU A 47 -1.86 3.57 -17.44
N LEU A 48 -0.61 3.68 -16.98
CA LEU A 48 0.11 4.96 -17.00
C LEU A 48 0.32 5.48 -18.42
N ILE A 49 0.68 4.61 -19.37
CA ILE A 49 0.86 4.98 -20.78
C ILE A 49 -0.47 5.44 -21.41
N LYS A 50 -1.57 4.73 -21.09
CA LYS A 50 -2.88 4.98 -21.66
C LYS A 50 -3.53 6.24 -21.09
N GLU A 51 -3.58 6.35 -19.77
CA GLU A 51 -4.34 7.39 -19.05
C GLU A 51 -3.53 8.66 -18.83
N LYS A 52 -2.18 8.58 -18.87
CA LYS A 52 -1.24 9.70 -18.67
C LYS A 52 -1.63 10.59 -17.48
N PRO A 53 -1.72 10.02 -16.27
CA PRO A 53 -2.25 10.75 -15.13
C PRO A 53 -1.27 11.83 -14.64
N ASP A 54 -1.82 12.96 -14.19
CA ASP A 54 -1.07 14.00 -13.50
C ASP A 54 -0.80 13.66 -12.02
N LEU A 55 -1.50 12.67 -11.46
CA LEU A 55 -1.39 12.25 -10.06
C LEU A 55 -1.77 10.76 -9.92
N ILE A 56 -1.02 10.04 -9.08
CA ILE A 56 -1.39 8.69 -8.64
C ILE A 56 -1.90 8.77 -7.20
N LEU A 57 -3.16 8.40 -6.98
CA LEU A 57 -3.76 8.32 -5.65
C LEU A 57 -3.90 6.85 -5.21
N LEU A 58 -3.22 6.49 -4.12
CA LEU A 58 -3.27 5.15 -3.54
C LEU A 58 -4.25 5.10 -2.38
N THR A 59 -5.29 4.27 -2.48
CA THR A 59 -6.27 4.01 -1.41
C THR A 59 -6.21 2.57 -0.89
N PHE A 60 -5.27 1.78 -1.42
CA PHE A 60 -5.09 0.37 -1.08
C PHE A 60 -3.60 0.07 -0.89
N PRO A 61 -3.22 -0.76 0.09
CA PRO A 61 -1.82 -1.09 0.34
C PRO A 61 -1.25 -1.93 -0.80
N THR A 62 -0.30 -1.37 -1.54
CA THR A 62 0.33 -2.08 -2.66
C THR A 62 1.82 -1.74 -2.79
N PRO A 63 2.71 -2.76 -2.81
CA PRO A 63 4.14 -2.55 -2.96
C PRO A 63 4.54 -2.19 -4.40
N VAL A 64 3.70 -2.45 -5.41
CA VAL A 64 4.09 -2.31 -6.83
C VAL A 64 4.44 -0.87 -7.22
N VAL A 65 3.90 0.11 -6.49
CA VAL A 65 4.16 1.52 -6.76
C VAL A 65 5.59 1.91 -6.36
N SER A 66 6.16 1.25 -5.35
CA SER A 66 7.59 1.42 -5.01
C SER A 66 8.51 1.04 -6.19
N VAL A 67 8.11 0.03 -6.98
CA VAL A 67 8.87 -0.38 -8.18
C VAL A 67 8.88 0.75 -9.21
N LEU A 68 7.75 1.45 -9.39
CA LEU A 68 7.66 2.57 -10.32
C LEU A 68 8.57 3.72 -9.93
N THR A 69 8.60 4.07 -8.64
CA THR A 69 9.41 5.17 -8.14
C THR A 69 10.90 4.83 -8.14
N GLU A 70 11.27 3.61 -7.73
CA GLU A 70 12.67 3.20 -7.58
C GLU A 70 13.34 2.81 -8.90
N GLN A 71 12.62 2.14 -9.82
CA GLN A 71 13.21 1.55 -11.02
C GLN A 71 12.91 2.31 -12.30
N PHE A 72 11.76 3.00 -12.36
CA PHE A 72 11.30 3.67 -13.58
C PHE A 72 11.42 5.20 -13.51
N ASN A 73 11.94 5.74 -12.39
CA ASN A 73 12.19 7.17 -12.15
C ASN A 73 11.01 8.06 -12.60
N LEU A 74 9.80 7.59 -12.32
CA LEU A 74 8.56 8.23 -12.71
C LEU A 74 8.36 9.53 -11.92
N ASN A 75 8.23 10.65 -12.62
CA ASN A 75 8.03 11.99 -12.04
C ASN A 75 6.55 12.33 -11.77
N ILE A 76 5.63 11.37 -11.86
CA ILE A 76 4.22 11.62 -11.57
C ILE A 76 4.08 11.67 -10.04
N PRO A 77 3.51 12.74 -9.46
CA PRO A 77 3.34 12.82 -8.02
C PRO A 77 2.44 11.69 -7.51
N ILE A 78 2.76 11.20 -6.32
CA ILE A 78 2.07 10.09 -5.66
C ILE A 78 1.56 10.57 -4.31
N ALA A 79 0.27 10.34 -4.06
CA ALA A 79 -0.35 10.56 -2.77
C ALA A 79 -0.98 9.26 -2.27
N THR A 80 -0.88 9.02 -0.96
CA THR A 80 -1.41 7.83 -0.30
C THR A 80 -2.46 8.23 0.72
N VAL A 81 -3.66 7.69 0.58
CA VAL A 81 -4.73 7.77 1.59
C VAL A 81 -4.76 6.44 2.33
N MET A 82 -4.29 6.43 3.57
CA MET A 82 -4.32 5.24 4.40
C MET A 82 -5.75 4.97 4.87
N THR A 83 -6.24 3.80 4.50
CA THR A 83 -7.58 3.31 4.88
C THR A 83 -7.52 2.31 6.05
N ASP A 84 -6.33 1.83 6.40
CA ASP A 84 -6.12 0.94 7.56
C ASP A 84 -5.77 1.73 8.83
N TYR A 85 -6.21 1.22 9.97
CA TYR A 85 -5.90 1.77 11.31
C TYR A 85 -4.49 1.44 11.81
N ARG A 86 -3.67 0.72 11.04
CA ARG A 86 -2.31 0.32 11.40
C ARG A 86 -1.36 0.48 10.23
N LEU A 87 -0.16 0.97 10.51
CA LEU A 87 0.91 0.99 9.53
C LEU A 87 1.51 -0.41 9.37
N HIS A 88 1.46 -0.93 8.15
CA HIS A 88 2.21 -2.11 7.75
C HIS A 88 3.00 -1.81 6.48
N LYS A 89 4.02 -2.64 6.19
CA LYS A 89 5.02 -2.37 5.14
C LYS A 89 4.46 -2.02 3.75
N ASN A 90 3.29 -2.55 3.40
CA ASN A 90 2.68 -2.37 2.08
C ASN A 90 2.06 -0.98 1.88
N TRP A 91 1.91 -0.18 2.93
CA TRP A 91 1.54 1.23 2.85
C TRP A 91 2.73 2.15 2.60
N VAL A 92 3.94 1.65 2.84
CA VAL A 92 5.16 2.44 2.65
C VAL A 92 5.49 2.45 1.17
N THR A 93 5.43 3.64 0.58
CA THR A 93 5.79 3.89 -0.82
C THR A 93 6.97 4.84 -0.78
N PRO A 94 8.19 4.37 -1.11
CA PRO A 94 9.35 5.22 -1.29
C PRO A 94 9.00 6.40 -2.20
N HIS A 95 9.46 7.60 -1.84
CA HIS A 95 9.21 8.83 -2.60
C HIS A 95 7.74 9.26 -2.75
N SER A 96 6.82 8.73 -1.93
CA SER A 96 5.46 9.28 -1.88
C SER A 96 5.50 10.74 -1.44
N ASN A 97 4.83 11.61 -2.19
CA ASN A 97 4.83 13.05 -1.95
C ASN A 97 3.92 13.44 -0.79
N ARG A 98 2.88 12.63 -0.52
CA ARG A 98 1.90 12.94 0.52
C ARG A 98 1.22 11.71 1.10
N TYR A 99 1.03 11.73 2.42
CA TYR A 99 0.24 10.76 3.17
C TYR A 99 -0.95 11.45 3.81
N TYR A 100 -2.14 10.86 3.66
CA TYR A 100 -3.35 11.21 4.37
C TYR A 100 -3.69 10.08 5.31
N VAL A 101 -3.80 10.38 6.60
CA VAL A 101 -4.01 9.39 7.66
C VAL A 101 -5.21 9.75 8.53
N ALA A 102 -5.78 8.73 9.15
CA ALA A 102 -6.93 8.93 10.02
C ALA A 102 -6.56 9.61 11.34
N THR A 103 -5.54 9.10 12.03
CA THR A 103 -5.22 9.52 13.40
C THR A 103 -3.85 10.17 13.52
N LYS A 104 -3.65 10.92 14.62
CA LYS A 104 -2.32 11.43 15.00
C LYS A 104 -1.35 10.29 15.32
N ASP A 105 -1.85 9.19 15.88
CA ASP A 105 -1.02 8.02 16.17
C ASP A 105 -0.45 7.41 14.90
N LEU A 106 -1.26 7.26 13.85
CA LEU A 106 -0.78 6.83 12.53
C LEU A 106 0.23 7.81 11.94
N LYS A 107 0.01 9.12 12.09
CA LYS A 107 1.00 10.12 11.69
C LYS A 107 2.35 9.85 12.37
N ASN A 108 2.35 9.66 13.69
CA ASN A 108 3.57 9.37 14.45
C ASN A 108 4.22 8.04 14.02
N GLU A 109 3.42 7.00 13.75
CA GLU A 109 3.91 5.72 13.22
C GLU A 109 4.64 5.92 11.87
N ILE A 110 4.10 6.72 10.95
CA ILE A 110 4.75 7.01 9.66
C ILE A 110 6.00 7.90 9.82
N GLU A 111 5.96 8.89 10.71
CA GLU A 111 7.14 9.71 11.01
C GLU A 111 8.29 8.86 11.57
N SER A 112 7.97 7.85 12.40
CA SER A 112 8.98 6.97 12.99
C SER A 112 9.78 6.14 11.97
N ILE A 113 9.25 5.97 10.76
CA ILE A 113 9.93 5.27 9.65
C ILE A 113 10.62 6.23 8.65
N GLY A 114 10.73 7.52 9.01
CA GLY A 114 11.54 8.51 8.28
C GLY A 114 10.77 9.38 7.27
N VAL A 115 9.44 9.31 7.22
CA VAL A 115 8.64 10.22 6.38
C VAL A 115 8.54 11.58 7.08
N LYS A 116 8.78 12.66 6.33
CA LYS A 116 8.75 14.02 6.88
C LYS A 116 7.33 14.43 7.31
N SER A 117 7.21 15.14 8.44
CA SER A 117 5.92 15.58 8.98
C SER A 117 5.09 16.44 8.01
N ASP A 118 5.72 17.23 7.14
CA ASP A 118 5.06 18.12 6.17
C ASP A 118 4.42 17.34 5.02
N ALA A 119 4.92 16.13 4.75
CA ALA A 119 4.33 15.19 3.81
C ALA A 119 3.11 14.45 4.41
N ILE A 120 2.84 14.54 5.72
CA ILE A 120 1.77 13.78 6.38
C ILE A 120 0.65 14.72 6.88
N LYS A 121 -0.57 14.49 6.41
CA LYS A 121 -1.77 15.22 6.82
C LYS A 121 -2.74 14.28 7.53
N VAL A 122 -3.14 14.64 8.75
CA VAL A 122 -4.24 13.98 9.45
C VAL A 122 -5.56 14.54 8.89
N THR A 123 -6.43 13.66 8.38
CA THR A 123 -7.71 14.02 7.75
C THR A 123 -8.95 13.41 8.39
N GLY A 124 -8.81 12.38 9.26
CA GLY A 124 -9.94 11.84 10.05
C GLY A 124 -9.89 10.34 10.31
#